data_AF-U4UN20-F1
#
_entry.id   AF-U4UN20-F1
#
_cell.length_a   1.000
_cell.length_b   1.000
_cell.length_c   1.000
_cell.angle_alpha   90.00
_cell.angle_beta   90.00
_cell.angle_gamma   90.00
#
_symmetry.space_group_name_H-M   'P 1'
#
loop_
_entity.id
_entity.type
_entity.pdbx_description
1 polymer ?
#
loop_
_entity_poly.entity_id
_entity_poly.type
_entity_poly.pdbx_seq_one_letter_code
_entity_poly.pdbx_strand_id
1 'polypeptide(L)'
;MIRTDTVQRGSYTEKDAAHLIRQVLEAVDYMHEQGVVHRDLKPENLLYYSPDKESKIMISDFGLSKMEDGGIMATACGTPGYVAPEVLAQKPYGKAIDVWSIGVISYILLCGYPPFYDENDVNLFAQILKGEFEFDSPYWDEISGSAKDFIKNLICVNVEKRFSCKQALAHPWISGNEASSKNIHGTVSEQLKKNFAKSR
;
A
#
# COMPACT_ATOMS: atom_id res chain seq x y z
N MET A 1 13.93 4.86 -3.71
CA MET A 1 12.69 4.08 -3.55
C MET A 1 12.47 3.80 -2.08
N ILE A 2 11.22 3.82 -1.61
CA ILE A 2 10.90 3.65 -0.18
C ILE A 2 11.50 2.37 0.41
N ARG A 3 11.41 1.23 -0.30
CA ARG A 3 11.95 -0.06 0.19
C ARG A 3 13.46 -0.01 0.49
N THR A 4 14.23 0.67 -0.35
CA THR A 4 15.69 0.75 -0.20
C THR A 4 16.09 1.57 1.02
N ASP A 5 15.33 2.64 1.30
CA ASP A 5 15.56 3.49 2.46
C ASP A 5 15.26 2.76 3.77
N THR A 6 14.12 2.06 3.88
CA THR A 6 13.79 1.26 5.07
C THR A 6 14.88 0.27 5.42
N VAL A 7 15.54 -0.32 4.41
CA VAL A 7 16.65 -1.27 4.58
C VAL A 7 17.97 -0.60 5.01
N GLN A 8 18.18 0.66 4.65
CA GLN A 8 19.41 1.41 4.94
C GLN A 8 19.38 2.14 6.29
N ARG A 9 18.19 2.35 6.86
CA ARG A 9 18.03 2.98 8.18
C ARG A 9 18.64 2.11 9.28
N GLY A 10 19.09 2.75 10.37
CA GLY A 10 19.48 2.03 11.60
C GLY A 10 18.30 1.68 12.52
N SER A 11 17.16 2.32 12.30
CA SER A 11 15.92 2.15 13.08
C SER A 11 14.70 2.51 12.22
N TYR A 12 13.59 1.81 12.44
CA TYR A 12 12.35 1.97 11.70
C TYR A 12 11.18 1.49 12.56
N THR A 13 10.11 2.27 12.60
CA THR A 13 8.94 2.10 13.49
C THR A 13 7.63 2.20 12.69
N GLU A 14 6.49 1.84 13.32
CA GLU A 14 5.18 2.11 12.70
C GLU A 14 4.95 3.61 12.47
N LYS A 15 5.49 4.49 13.32
CA LYS A 15 5.39 5.94 13.11
C LYS A 15 6.07 6.39 11.82
N ASP A 16 7.20 5.80 11.48
CA ASP A 16 7.87 6.07 10.21
C ASP A 16 7.00 5.61 9.03
N ALA A 17 6.45 4.39 9.12
CA ALA A 17 5.54 3.84 8.11
C ALA A 17 4.27 4.69 7.96
N ALA A 18 3.60 5.05 9.06
CA ALA A 18 2.40 5.88 9.08
C ALA A 18 2.67 7.26 8.49
N HIS A 19 3.83 7.86 8.78
CA HIS A 19 4.22 9.14 8.20
C HIS A 19 4.39 9.07 6.67
N LEU A 20 4.99 7.99 6.16
CA LEU A 20 5.12 7.76 4.72
C LEU A 20 3.76 7.55 4.07
N ILE A 21 2.92 6.68 4.65
CA ILE A 21 1.58 6.39 4.13
C ILE A 21 0.69 7.64 4.16
N ARG A 22 0.82 8.50 5.17
CA ARG A 22 0.11 9.78 5.22
C ARG A 22 0.43 10.66 4.00
N GLN A 23 1.71 10.81 3.65
CA GLN A 23 2.11 11.59 2.47
C GLN A 23 1.57 10.98 1.16
N VAL A 24 1.57 9.65 1.05
CA VAL A 24 0.99 8.96 -0.12
C VAL A 24 -0.52 9.20 -0.19
N LEU A 25 -1.22 9.05 0.93
CA LEU A 25 -2.66 9.30 1.00
C LEU A 25 -3.02 10.75 0.67
N GLU A 26 -2.28 11.74 1.17
CA GLU A 26 -2.47 13.17 0.87
C GLU A 26 -2.31 13.43 -0.65
N ALA A 27 -1.27 12.86 -1.27
CA ALA A 27 -1.03 13.01 -2.70
C ALA A 27 -2.13 12.33 -3.55
N VAL A 28 -2.54 11.12 -3.18
CA VAL A 28 -3.59 10.38 -3.91
C VAL A 28 -4.98 11.01 -3.70
N ASP A 29 -5.28 11.52 -2.49
CA ASP A 29 -6.52 12.25 -2.24
C ASP A 29 -6.63 13.47 -3.16
N TYR A 30 -5.54 14.25 -3.27
CA TYR A 30 -5.47 15.37 -4.20
C TYR A 30 -5.71 14.93 -5.65
N MET A 31 -5.06 13.84 -6.11
CA MET A 31 -5.31 13.30 -7.45
C MET A 31 -6.78 12.92 -7.65
N HIS A 32 -7.39 12.26 -6.67
CA HIS A 32 -8.78 11.84 -6.70
C HIS A 32 -9.74 13.04 -6.74
N GLU A 33 -9.44 14.13 -6.04
CA GLU A 33 -10.19 15.39 -6.12
C GLU A 33 -10.10 16.02 -7.51
N GLN A 34 -8.99 15.86 -8.21
CA GLN A 34 -8.82 16.30 -9.61
C GLN A 34 -9.40 15.30 -10.64
N GLY A 35 -10.05 14.22 -10.17
CA GLY A 35 -10.61 13.19 -11.06
C GLY A 35 -9.56 12.29 -11.71
N VAL A 36 -8.35 12.23 -11.17
CA VAL A 36 -7.26 11.37 -11.67
C VAL A 36 -7.19 10.10 -10.83
N VAL A 37 -7.15 8.94 -11.48
CA VAL A 37 -6.84 7.64 -10.84
C VAL A 37 -5.44 7.20 -11.25
N HIS A 38 -4.60 6.80 -10.30
CA HIS A 38 -3.19 6.43 -10.56
C HIS A 38 -3.06 5.08 -11.26
N ARG A 39 -3.77 4.05 -10.75
CA ARG A 39 -3.89 2.68 -11.28
C ARG A 39 -2.68 1.76 -11.20
N ASP A 40 -1.47 2.29 -10.99
CA ASP A 40 -0.26 1.46 -10.79
C ASP A 40 0.54 1.89 -9.56
N LEU A 41 -0.14 2.11 -8.43
CA LEU A 41 0.56 2.40 -7.18
C LEU A 41 1.30 1.15 -6.69
N LYS A 42 2.62 1.29 -6.56
CA LYS A 42 3.53 0.26 -6.07
C LYS A 42 4.76 0.93 -5.47
N PRO A 43 5.53 0.25 -4.60
CA PRO A 43 6.69 0.87 -3.93
C PRO A 43 7.77 1.41 -4.87
N GLU A 44 7.89 0.88 -6.08
CA GLU A 44 8.79 1.36 -7.14
C GLU A 44 8.42 2.77 -7.62
N ASN A 45 7.12 3.11 -7.58
CA ASN A 45 6.57 4.39 -7.99
C ASN A 45 6.52 5.43 -6.85
N LEU A 46 7.06 5.08 -5.68
CA LEU A 46 7.16 5.97 -4.52
C LEU A 46 8.62 6.31 -4.24
N LEU A 47 8.99 7.55 -4.55
CA LEU A 47 10.37 8.03 -4.52
C LEU A 47 10.55 9.13 -3.49
N TYR A 48 11.69 9.12 -2.80
CA TYR A 48 12.09 10.29 -2.03
C TYR A 48 12.55 11.38 -2.99
N TYR A 49 12.10 12.61 -2.74
CA TYR A 49 12.53 13.80 -3.50
C TYR A 49 14.04 14.04 -3.43
N SER A 50 14.67 13.72 -2.30
CA SER A 50 16.09 13.93 -2.04
C SER A 50 16.66 12.81 -1.13
N PRO A 51 17.99 12.68 -1.01
CA PRO A 51 18.62 11.75 -0.07
C PRO A 51 18.49 12.14 1.41
N ASP A 52 17.93 13.31 1.70
CA ASP A 52 17.83 13.83 3.06
C ASP A 52 16.86 13.00 3.90
N LYS A 53 17.17 12.84 5.20
CA LYS A 53 16.38 12.03 6.13
C LYS A 53 14.91 12.49 6.24
N GLU A 54 14.68 13.79 6.09
CA GLU A 54 13.37 14.44 6.14
C GLU A 54 12.75 14.65 4.75
N SER A 55 13.25 13.95 3.73
CA SER A 55 12.75 14.08 2.37
C SER A 55 11.29 13.67 2.26
N LYS A 56 10.51 14.46 1.52
CA LYS A 56 9.15 14.12 1.13
C LYS A 56 9.09 12.95 0.14
N ILE A 57 7.98 12.23 0.16
CA ILE A 57 7.62 11.22 -0.84
C ILE A 57 6.95 11.88 -2.04
N MET A 58 7.34 11.43 -3.22
CA MET A 58 6.80 11.81 -4.51
C MET A 58 6.25 10.55 -5.18
N ILE A 59 5.02 10.65 -5.70
CA ILE A 59 4.45 9.64 -6.57
C ILE A 59 4.96 9.90 -7.99
N SER A 60 5.50 8.87 -8.63
CA SER A 60 6.02 8.91 -9.99
C SER A 60 5.28 7.92 -10.89
N ASP A 61 5.50 8.05 -12.20
CA ASP A 61 4.95 7.17 -13.23
C ASP A 61 3.42 7.15 -13.34
N PHE A 62 2.92 8.19 -14.00
CA PHE A 62 1.52 8.36 -14.37
C PHE A 62 1.18 7.70 -15.72
N GLY A 63 2.04 6.82 -16.26
CA GLY A 63 1.87 6.24 -17.60
C GLY A 63 0.60 5.42 -17.79
N LEU A 64 0.03 4.92 -16.70
CA LEU A 64 -1.25 4.20 -16.67
C LEU A 64 -2.41 5.02 -16.09
N SER A 65 -2.13 6.26 -15.67
CA SER A 65 -3.14 7.12 -15.06
C SER A 65 -4.23 7.50 -16.07
N LYS A 66 -5.46 7.73 -15.58
CA LYS A 66 -6.57 8.15 -16.44
C LYS A 66 -7.48 9.12 -15.70
N MET A 67 -7.98 10.11 -16.45
CA MET A 67 -9.07 10.97 -16.01
C MET A 67 -10.38 10.17 -15.92
N GLU A 68 -11.12 10.37 -14.85
CA GLU A 68 -12.47 9.88 -14.63
C GLU A 68 -13.45 10.70 -15.46
N ASP A 69 -13.62 10.33 -16.73
CA ASP A 69 -14.47 11.06 -17.70
C ASP A 69 -15.96 10.66 -17.55
N GLY A 70 -16.47 10.69 -16.32
CA GLY A 70 -17.85 10.32 -15.96
C GLY A 70 -18.24 8.85 -16.21
N GLY A 71 -17.30 8.04 -16.71
CA GLY A 71 -17.49 6.66 -17.10
C GLY A 71 -16.61 5.71 -16.30
N ILE A 72 -17.24 4.63 -15.84
CA ILE A 72 -16.62 3.48 -15.23
C ILE A 72 -15.51 2.90 -16.12
N MET A 73 -14.36 2.59 -15.52
CA MET A 73 -13.17 2.07 -16.23
C MET A 73 -13.17 0.53 -16.23
N ALA A 74 -12.66 -0.12 -17.29
CA ALA A 74 -12.76 -1.58 -17.47
C ALA A 74 -11.49 -2.29 -18.03
N THR A 75 -10.39 -1.58 -18.29
CA THR A 75 -9.16 -2.19 -18.84
C THR A 75 -8.32 -2.82 -17.71
N ALA A 76 -7.90 -4.07 -17.85
CA ALA A 76 -6.97 -4.69 -16.91
C ALA A 76 -5.55 -4.12 -17.09
N CYS A 77 -4.99 -3.51 -16.04
CA CYS A 77 -3.63 -2.97 -15.99
C CYS A 77 -3.09 -3.00 -14.55
N GLY A 78 -1.75 -3.02 -14.40
CA GLY A 78 -1.07 -2.96 -13.10
C GLY A 78 -0.21 -4.20 -12.78
N THR A 79 0.55 -4.13 -11.70
CA THR A 79 1.38 -5.25 -11.20
C THR A 79 0.55 -6.16 -10.29
N PRO A 80 0.37 -7.47 -10.60
CA PRO A 80 -0.73 -8.27 -10.06
C PRO A 80 -0.90 -8.26 -8.52
N GLY A 81 0.20 -8.29 -7.77
CA GLY A 81 0.15 -8.28 -6.30
C GLY A 81 -0.38 -6.99 -5.65
N TYR A 82 -0.52 -5.90 -6.42
CA TYR A 82 -1.02 -4.60 -5.95
C TYR A 82 -2.40 -4.25 -6.55
N VAL A 83 -2.92 -5.10 -7.44
CA VAL A 83 -4.15 -4.85 -8.19
C VAL A 83 -5.36 -5.21 -7.33
N ALA A 84 -6.37 -4.33 -7.35
CA ALA A 84 -7.62 -4.52 -6.62
C ALA A 84 -8.49 -5.65 -7.23
N PRO A 85 -9.30 -6.36 -6.43
CA PRO A 85 -10.08 -7.51 -6.89
C PRO A 85 -11.07 -7.16 -8.01
N GLU A 86 -11.64 -5.96 -8.00
CA GLU A 86 -12.55 -5.50 -9.06
C GLU A 86 -11.85 -5.34 -10.42
N VAL A 87 -10.56 -5.02 -10.45
CA VAL A 87 -9.79 -4.94 -11.71
C VAL A 87 -9.53 -6.34 -12.26
N LEU A 88 -9.14 -7.29 -11.40
CA LEU A 88 -8.95 -8.71 -11.79
C LEU A 88 -10.26 -9.36 -12.25
N ALA A 89 -11.37 -9.02 -11.60
CA ALA A 89 -12.70 -9.48 -11.98
C ALA A 89 -13.25 -8.79 -13.25
N GLN A 90 -12.46 -7.93 -13.90
CA GLN A 90 -12.86 -7.13 -15.07
C GLN A 90 -14.15 -6.34 -14.82
N LYS A 91 -14.38 -5.95 -13.57
CA LYS A 91 -15.52 -5.14 -13.19
C LYS A 91 -15.19 -3.67 -13.44
N PRO A 92 -16.24 -2.87 -13.64
CA PRO A 92 -16.23 -1.47 -13.27
C PRO A 92 -15.34 -1.08 -12.09
N TYR A 93 -14.39 -0.17 -12.31
CA TYR A 93 -13.54 0.36 -11.25
C TYR A 93 -13.33 1.87 -11.34
N GLY A 94 -12.87 2.46 -10.23
CA GLY A 94 -12.58 3.89 -10.08
C GLY A 94 -11.49 4.12 -9.03
N LYS A 95 -11.56 5.26 -8.33
CA LYS A 95 -10.57 5.73 -7.34
C LYS A 95 -10.21 4.72 -6.24
N ALA A 96 -11.15 3.87 -5.84
CA ALA A 96 -10.97 2.90 -4.77
C ALA A 96 -9.86 1.86 -5.02
N ILE A 97 -9.44 1.65 -6.28
CA ILE A 97 -8.36 0.71 -6.58
C ILE A 97 -7.01 1.21 -6.05
N ASP A 98 -6.79 2.53 -6.06
CA ASP A 98 -5.56 3.12 -5.54
C ASP A 98 -5.47 2.90 -4.03
N VAL A 99 -6.62 2.97 -3.33
CA VAL A 99 -6.68 2.75 -1.89
C VAL A 99 -6.35 1.30 -1.51
N TRP A 100 -6.77 0.32 -2.33
CA TRP A 100 -6.35 -1.07 -2.18
C TRP A 100 -4.83 -1.20 -2.28
N SER A 101 -4.23 -0.61 -3.33
CA SER A 101 -2.79 -0.63 -3.53
C SER A 101 -2.03 0.02 -2.37
N ILE A 102 -2.54 1.12 -1.80
CA ILE A 102 -1.97 1.74 -0.59
C ILE A 102 -2.05 0.78 0.62
N GLY A 103 -3.14 0.01 0.75
CA GLY A 103 -3.27 -1.03 1.77
C GLY A 103 -2.18 -2.10 1.64
N VAL A 104 -1.96 -2.61 0.42
CA VAL A 104 -0.89 -3.58 0.11
C VAL A 104 0.49 -3.01 0.44
N ILE A 105 0.75 -1.75 0.06
CA ILE A 105 2.02 -1.05 0.37
C ILE A 105 2.20 -0.92 1.89
N SER A 106 1.14 -0.53 2.61
CA SER A 106 1.16 -0.41 4.08
C SER A 106 1.50 -1.73 4.75
N TYR A 107 0.92 -2.84 4.28
CA TYR A 107 1.24 -4.18 4.75
C TYR A 107 2.73 -4.49 4.61
N ILE A 108 3.28 -4.29 3.40
CA ILE A 108 4.70 -4.55 3.11
C ILE A 108 5.62 -3.66 3.94
N LEU A 109 5.25 -2.40 4.16
CA LEU A 109 6.06 -1.48 4.96
C LEU A 109 6.12 -1.88 6.44
N LEU A 110 5.23 -2.74 6.93
CA LEU A 110 5.18 -3.17 8.33
C LEU A 110 5.78 -4.56 8.57
N CYS A 111 5.81 -5.45 7.58
CA CYS A 111 6.34 -6.81 7.74
C CYS A 111 7.40 -7.22 6.71
N GLY A 112 7.54 -6.48 5.61
CA GLY A 112 8.54 -6.72 4.57
C GLY A 112 8.21 -7.82 3.54
N TYR A 113 6.97 -8.30 3.51
CA TYR A 113 6.47 -9.26 2.50
C TYR A 113 5.05 -8.88 2.04
N PRO A 114 4.61 -9.29 0.83
CA PRO A 114 3.28 -8.95 0.32
C PRO A 114 2.18 -9.77 1.03
N PRO A 115 0.96 -9.20 1.20
CA PRO A 115 -0.17 -9.91 1.81
C PRO A 115 -0.70 -11.06 0.96
N PHE A 116 -0.47 -11.01 -0.36
CA PHE A 116 -0.85 -12.05 -1.31
C PHE A 116 0.40 -12.52 -2.05
N TYR A 117 0.65 -13.83 -2.01
CA TYR A 117 1.75 -14.45 -2.72
C TYR A 117 1.45 -15.92 -2.98
N ASP A 118 1.63 -16.33 -4.23
CA ASP A 118 1.65 -17.72 -4.63
C ASP A 118 2.55 -17.83 -5.87
N GLU A 119 3.22 -18.97 -6.06
CA GLU A 119 4.01 -19.22 -7.27
C GLU A 119 3.13 -19.41 -8.50
N ASN A 120 1.85 -19.75 -8.29
CA ASN A 120 0.84 -19.89 -9.32
C ASN A 120 -0.08 -18.66 -9.34
N ASP A 121 -0.08 -17.94 -10.46
CA ASP A 121 -0.93 -16.75 -10.66
C ASP A 121 -2.43 -17.03 -10.42
N VAL A 122 -2.93 -18.24 -10.72
CA VAL A 122 -4.34 -18.61 -10.49
C VAL A 122 -4.68 -18.59 -9.01
N ASN A 123 -3.78 -19.11 -8.16
CA ASN A 123 -3.97 -19.12 -6.71
C ASN A 123 -3.80 -17.72 -6.14
N LEU A 124 -2.80 -16.96 -6.61
CA LEU A 124 -2.61 -15.56 -6.25
C LEU A 124 -3.87 -14.74 -6.53
N PHE A 125 -4.44 -14.87 -7.72
CA PHE A 125 -5.67 -14.15 -8.09
C PHE A 125 -6.85 -14.62 -7.25
N ALA A 126 -6.95 -15.91 -6.93
CA ALA A 126 -8.00 -16.42 -6.04
C ALA A 126 -7.91 -15.80 -4.63
N GLN A 127 -6.71 -15.66 -4.06
CA GLN A 127 -6.50 -14.98 -2.77
C GLN A 127 -6.95 -13.51 -2.84
N ILE A 128 -6.51 -12.78 -3.88
CA ILE A 128 -6.85 -11.36 -4.08
C ILE A 128 -8.36 -11.18 -4.23
N LEU A 129 -9.01 -11.97 -5.09
CA LEU A 129 -10.45 -11.90 -5.35
C LEU A 129 -11.30 -12.11 -4.11
N LYS A 130 -10.82 -12.94 -3.17
CA LYS A 130 -11.49 -13.17 -1.89
C LYS A 130 -11.03 -12.22 -0.77
N GLY A 131 -9.93 -11.51 -0.96
CA GLY A 131 -9.28 -10.71 0.10
C GLY A 131 -8.77 -11.57 1.25
N GLU A 132 -8.32 -12.79 0.96
CA GLU A 132 -7.75 -13.72 1.95
C GLU A 132 -6.28 -13.37 2.19
N PHE A 133 -6.00 -12.65 3.28
CA PHE A 133 -4.64 -12.37 3.77
C PHE A 133 -4.61 -12.46 5.30
N GLU A 134 -3.44 -12.74 5.85
CA GLU A 134 -3.24 -12.96 7.29
C GLU A 134 -2.18 -12.02 7.88
N PHE A 135 -2.17 -11.91 9.21
CA PHE A 135 -1.17 -11.16 9.97
C PHE A 135 -0.33 -12.17 10.75
N ASP A 136 0.59 -12.85 10.06
CA ASP A 136 1.28 -14.04 10.57
C ASP A 136 2.27 -13.75 11.69
N SER A 137 2.32 -14.65 12.67
CA SER A 137 3.42 -14.73 13.62
C SER A 137 4.68 -15.29 12.96
N PRO A 138 5.89 -14.85 13.37
CA PRO A 138 6.15 -13.86 14.41
C PRO A 138 6.13 -12.40 13.90
N TYR A 139 5.96 -12.18 12.60
CA TYR A 139 6.22 -10.89 11.96
C TYR A 139 5.25 -9.78 12.41
N TRP A 140 4.01 -10.15 12.72
CA TRP A 140 2.94 -9.23 13.11
C TRP A 140 2.67 -9.18 14.61
N ASP A 141 3.37 -9.95 15.43
CA ASP A 141 3.11 -10.03 16.88
C ASP A 141 3.31 -8.67 17.57
N GLU A 142 4.28 -7.90 17.06
CA GLU A 142 4.68 -6.61 17.61
C GLU A 142 4.04 -5.40 16.91
N ILE A 143 3.21 -5.66 15.89
CA ILE A 143 2.50 -4.65 15.13
C ILE A 143 1.15 -4.36 15.80
N SER A 144 0.86 -3.09 15.99
CA SER A 144 -0.31 -2.59 16.71
C SER A 144 -1.64 -3.08 16.09
N GLY A 145 -2.65 -3.25 16.94
CA GLY A 145 -4.01 -3.53 16.48
C GLY A 145 -4.55 -2.43 15.55
N SER A 146 -4.16 -1.17 15.80
CA SER A 146 -4.54 -0.02 14.98
C SER A 146 -3.99 -0.10 13.56
N ALA A 147 -2.72 -0.51 13.39
CA ALA A 147 -2.13 -0.72 12.08
C ALA A 147 -2.84 -1.83 11.29
N LYS A 148 -3.17 -2.94 11.98
CA LYS A 148 -3.91 -4.07 11.39
C LYS A 148 -5.32 -3.65 10.98
N ASP A 149 -6.01 -2.86 11.82
CA ASP A 149 -7.34 -2.32 11.51
C ASP A 149 -7.31 -1.37 10.31
N PHE A 150 -6.35 -0.45 10.28
CA PHE A 150 -6.11 0.42 9.13
C PHE A 150 -5.98 -0.38 7.83
N ILE A 151 -5.11 -1.40 7.81
CA ILE A 151 -4.88 -2.24 6.62
C ILE A 151 -6.16 -2.97 6.20
N LYS A 152 -6.93 -3.54 7.14
CA LYS A 152 -8.20 -4.24 6.83
C LYS A 152 -9.23 -3.32 6.16
N ASN A 153 -9.26 -2.04 6.54
CA ASN A 153 -10.18 -1.07 5.94
C ASN A 153 -9.75 -0.62 4.53
N LEU A 154 -8.47 -0.75 4.18
CA LEU A 154 -7.94 -0.45 2.83
C LEU A 154 -7.97 -1.69 1.92
N ILE A 155 -7.56 -2.85 2.41
CA ILE A 155 -7.64 -4.15 1.72
C ILE A 155 -9.04 -4.76 1.95
N CYS A 156 -10.07 -4.04 1.50
CA CYS A 156 -11.47 -4.45 1.62
C CYS A 156 -12.04 -4.80 0.25
N VAL A 157 -12.52 -6.03 0.05
CA VAL A 157 -13.07 -6.49 -1.24
C VAL A 157 -14.34 -5.73 -1.62
N ASN A 158 -15.16 -5.37 -0.62
CA ASN A 158 -16.35 -4.57 -0.86
C ASN A 158 -15.96 -3.10 -1.06
N VAL A 159 -15.98 -2.64 -2.31
CA VAL A 159 -15.63 -1.27 -2.71
C VAL A 159 -16.39 -0.20 -1.93
N GLU A 160 -17.68 -0.42 -1.63
CA GLU A 160 -18.51 0.54 -0.88
C GLU A 160 -18.13 0.65 0.60
N LYS A 161 -17.45 -0.37 1.13
CA LYS A 161 -16.94 -0.40 2.52
C LYS A 161 -15.47 -0.03 2.61
N ARG A 162 -14.73 -0.12 1.49
CA ARG A 162 -13.32 0.24 1.43
C ARG A 162 -13.20 1.73 1.74
N PHE A 163 -12.24 2.09 2.58
CA PHE A 163 -11.98 3.48 2.87
C PHE A 163 -11.67 4.27 1.61
N SER A 164 -12.11 5.53 1.59
CA SER A 164 -11.53 6.58 0.75
C SER A 164 -10.22 7.09 1.35
N CYS A 165 -9.42 7.83 0.58
CA CYS A 165 -8.23 8.48 1.11
C CYS A 165 -8.55 9.40 2.29
N LYS A 166 -9.63 10.17 2.25
CA LYS A 166 -10.10 11.01 3.38
C LYS A 166 -10.38 10.22 4.64
N GLN A 167 -11.06 9.08 4.53
CA GLN A 167 -11.34 8.20 5.68
C GLN A 167 -10.05 7.59 6.23
N ALA A 168 -9.15 7.14 5.35
CA ALA A 168 -7.84 6.60 5.73
C ALA A 168 -6.97 7.65 6.43
N LEU A 169 -6.96 8.90 5.95
CA LEU A 169 -6.26 10.02 6.58
C LEU A 169 -6.76 10.32 8.00
N ALA A 170 -8.07 10.15 8.23
CA ALA A 170 -8.69 10.35 9.54
C ALA A 170 -8.49 9.17 10.51
N HIS A 171 -7.90 8.06 10.06
CA HIS A 171 -7.72 6.88 10.91
C HIS A 171 -6.72 7.16 12.07
N PRO A 172 -6.93 6.64 13.30
CA PRO A 172 -6.04 6.89 14.44
C PRO A 172 -4.58 6.47 14.26
N TRP A 173 -4.32 5.44 13.45
CA TRP A 173 -2.97 5.03 13.06
C TRP A 173 -2.23 6.10 12.23
N ILE A 174 -2.96 6.92 11.45
CA ILE A 174 -2.41 7.96 10.57
C ILE A 174 -2.42 9.34 11.24
N SER A 175 -3.56 9.75 11.79
CA SER A 175 -3.77 11.12 12.33
C SER A 175 -3.64 11.22 13.85
N GLY A 176 -3.67 10.08 14.54
CA GLY A 176 -3.60 10.00 15.99
C GLY A 176 -2.22 9.60 16.52
N ASN A 177 -2.22 9.01 17.71
CA ASN A 177 -1.02 8.56 18.41
C ASN A 177 -0.95 7.02 18.52
N GLU A 178 -1.71 6.29 17.71
CA GLU A 178 -1.81 4.82 17.81
C GLU A 178 -0.70 4.07 17.04
N ALA A 179 0.07 4.76 16.19
CA ALA A 179 1.27 4.18 15.57
C ALA A 179 2.38 3.98 16.61
N SER A 180 2.85 2.74 16.74
CA SER A 180 3.89 2.34 17.70
C SER A 180 5.25 2.97 17.39
N SER A 181 5.97 3.39 18.44
CA SER A 181 7.39 3.80 18.34
C SER A 181 8.37 2.65 18.59
N LYS A 182 7.89 1.40 18.66
CA LYS A 182 8.75 0.23 18.79
C LYS A 182 9.58 0.04 17.53
N ASN A 183 10.86 -0.25 17.69
CA ASN A 183 11.75 -0.50 16.57
C ASN A 183 11.47 -1.89 15.97
N ILE A 184 10.98 -1.92 14.73
CA ILE A 184 10.68 -3.11 13.95
C ILE A 184 11.68 -3.34 12.81
N HIS A 185 12.74 -2.51 12.73
CA HIS A 185 13.71 -2.52 11.64
C HIS A 185 14.34 -3.88 11.36
N GLY A 186 14.73 -4.64 12.40
CA GLY A 186 15.41 -5.93 12.24
C GLY A 186 14.59 -6.90 11.40
N THR A 187 13.37 -7.18 11.84
CA THR A 187 12.43 -8.08 11.15
C THR A 187 12.07 -7.58 9.75
N VAL A 188 11.72 -6.29 9.63
CA VAL A 188 11.25 -5.72 8.35
C VAL A 188 12.35 -5.69 7.31
N SER A 189 13.55 -5.23 7.68
CA SER A 189 14.68 -5.12 6.75
C SER A 189 15.16 -6.49 6.24
N GLU A 190 15.12 -7.52 7.08
CA GLU A 190 15.44 -8.88 6.70
C GLU A 190 14.46 -9.42 5.67
N GLN A 191 13.15 -9.27 5.92
CA GLN A 191 12.12 -9.71 4.98
C GLN A 191 12.16 -8.92 3.68
N LEU A 192 12.36 -7.59 3.72
CA LEU A 192 12.50 -6.78 2.52
C LEU A 192 13.69 -7.24 1.67
N LYS A 193 14.83 -7.56 2.28
CA LYS A 193 15.97 -8.13 1.56
C LYS A 193 15.62 -9.50 0.96
N LYS A 194 15.02 -10.40 1.74
CA LYS A 194 14.69 -11.75 1.29
C LYS A 194 13.73 -11.75 0.10
N ASN A 195 12.68 -10.95 0.17
CA ASN A 195 11.58 -10.99 -0.79
C ASN A 195 11.81 -10.08 -2.01
N PHE A 196 12.70 -9.09 -1.91
CA PHE A 196 12.90 -8.09 -2.97
C PHE A 196 14.36 -7.90 -3.42
N ALA A 197 15.33 -8.69 -2.95
CA ALA A 197 16.73 -8.59 -3.40
C ALA A 197 16.98 -9.01 -4.86
N LYS A 198 16.02 -9.67 -5.51
CA LYS A 198 16.17 -10.20 -6.88
C LYS A 198 15.63 -9.29 -8.00
N SER A 199 15.04 -8.14 -7.67
CA SER A 199 14.42 -7.25 -8.67
C SER A 199 15.38 -6.23 -9.31
N ARG A 200 16.67 -6.58 -9.46
CA ARG A 200 17.65 -5.75 -10.18
C ARG A 200 17.78 -6.18 -11.63
#